data_AF-A0A2G5I5D2-F1
#
_entry.id   AF-A0A2G5I5D2-F1
#
_cell.length_a   1.000
_cell.length_b   1.000
_cell.length_c   1.000
_cell.angle_alpha   90.00
_cell.angle_beta   90.00
_cell.angle_gamma   90.00
#
_symmetry.space_group_name_H-M   'P 1'
#
loop_
_entity.id
_entity.type
_entity.pdbx_description
1 polymer ?
#
loop_
_entity_poly.entity_id
_entity_poly.type
_entity_poly.pdbx_seq_one_letter_code
_entity_poly.pdbx_strand_id
1 'polypeptide(L)'
;MAEMTAGMHKIWPHVLQAVKNRRRFTWILLEQNTDVLFYDGTTLTLSATSQGVCDNIVASGSSAVLDEALAEVLSTRPAVELVVEGQTPFALPRSTPQSPATEVRVSVAVTTPETSGEATEPPTPALHLVLAQTAFLMHEQGNNQAAALLADVEDVELVPGNRFGDWQDAVLIVPPYLVPRFTEEVTAAIQPVFEHVAGRHSLEIGAVTAAPALPDIGDDWRQILQERLAKGAASNQASRTRARGVVPGLSREGFVFDSREEVLVYEALKRVQASLPEESTISVFPLPLGRVGVGNAWTPDFLVTVAGRVGIIEVDGPHHHRRFGADATRDRHWRNSGIVHIERILVEETSADTDLDALVRQFLTRLREYR
;
A
#
# COMPACT_ATOMS: atom_id res chain seq x y z
N MET A 1 31.33 -18.29 24.45
CA MET A 1 30.49 -17.90 23.29
C MET A 1 29.08 -18.45 23.41
N ALA A 2 28.85 -19.78 23.34
CA ALA A 2 27.50 -20.36 23.44
C ALA A 2 26.74 -19.99 24.73
N GLU A 3 27.44 -19.91 25.86
CA GLU A 3 26.85 -19.53 27.16
C GLU A 3 26.36 -18.08 27.20
N MET A 4 27.02 -17.16 26.48
CA MET A 4 26.64 -15.75 26.41
C MET A 4 25.43 -15.53 25.50
N THR A 5 25.35 -16.25 24.39
CA THR A 5 24.16 -16.23 23.51
C THR A 5 22.93 -16.78 24.24
N ALA A 6 23.06 -17.90 24.95
CA ALA A 6 21.98 -18.43 25.78
C ALA A 6 21.56 -17.47 26.92
N GLY A 7 22.51 -16.74 27.50
CA GLY A 7 22.24 -15.65 28.44
C GLY A 7 21.45 -14.50 27.78
N MET A 8 21.85 -14.08 26.59
CA MET A 8 21.16 -13.03 25.83
C MET A 8 19.70 -13.40 25.52
N HIS A 9 19.39 -14.64 25.12
CA HIS A 9 17.99 -15.06 24.91
C HIS A 9 17.11 -14.91 26.16
N LYS A 10 17.68 -15.08 27.37
CA LYS A 10 16.93 -14.86 28.62
C LYS A 10 16.73 -13.37 28.92
N ILE A 11 17.67 -12.52 28.50
CA ILE A 11 17.64 -11.07 28.73
C ILE A 11 16.84 -10.34 27.64
N TRP A 12 16.76 -10.89 26.44
CA TRP A 12 16.11 -10.29 25.27
C TRP A 12 14.66 -9.84 25.54
N PRO A 13 13.81 -10.59 26.25
CA PRO A 13 12.48 -10.10 26.63
C PRO A 13 12.51 -8.81 27.48
N HIS A 14 13.52 -8.65 28.34
CA HIS A 14 13.71 -7.42 29.12
C HIS A 14 14.17 -6.25 28.24
N VAL A 15 15.03 -6.50 27.24
CA VAL A 15 15.40 -5.50 26.23
C VAL A 15 14.17 -5.06 25.44
N LEU A 16 13.37 -6.00 24.95
CA LEU A 16 12.12 -5.70 24.25
C LEU A 16 11.15 -4.90 25.14
N GLN A 17 11.05 -5.21 26.42
CA GLN A 17 10.25 -4.43 27.36
C GLN A 17 10.79 -2.99 27.54
N ALA A 18 12.11 -2.80 27.62
CA ALA A 18 12.72 -1.48 27.69
C ALA A 18 12.51 -0.68 26.38
N VAL A 19 12.52 -1.35 25.22
CA VAL A 19 12.16 -0.74 23.93
C VAL A 19 10.67 -0.35 23.92
N LYS A 20 9.79 -1.21 24.42
CA LYS A 20 8.34 -0.96 24.49
C LYS A 20 8.00 0.30 25.28
N ASN A 21 8.69 0.50 26.40
CA ASN A 21 8.54 1.68 27.24
C ASN A 21 9.01 2.98 26.54
N ARG A 22 9.91 2.87 25.55
CA ARG A 22 10.41 4.03 24.77
C ARG A 22 9.58 4.31 23.53
N ARG A 23 9.33 3.29 22.70
CA ARG A 23 8.66 3.43 21.41
C ARG A 23 7.98 2.12 21.01
N ARG A 24 6.65 2.07 21.17
CA ARG A 24 5.83 0.90 20.87
C ARG A 24 6.02 0.38 19.43
N PHE A 25 6.21 1.27 18.45
CA PHE A 25 6.52 0.90 17.07
C PHE A 25 7.82 0.09 16.96
N THR A 26 8.93 0.57 17.55
CA THR A 26 10.21 -0.16 17.55
C THR A 26 10.08 -1.51 18.25
N TRP A 27 9.31 -1.59 19.35
CA TRP A 27 9.07 -2.85 20.04
C TRP A 27 8.34 -3.86 19.16
N ILE A 28 7.23 -3.47 18.51
CA ILE A 28 6.48 -4.34 17.60
C ILE A 28 7.38 -4.80 16.44
N LEU A 29 8.14 -3.88 15.86
CA LEU A 29 9.06 -4.16 14.75
C LEU A 29 10.11 -5.21 15.14
N LEU A 30 10.74 -5.07 16.31
CA LEU A 30 11.75 -6.01 16.80
C LEU A 30 11.15 -7.33 17.28
N GLU A 31 10.08 -7.30 18.07
CA GLU A 31 9.46 -8.51 18.66
C GLU A 31 8.92 -9.46 17.59
N GLN A 32 8.35 -8.93 16.50
CA GLN A 32 7.72 -9.76 15.46
C GLN A 32 8.69 -10.20 14.36
N ASN A 33 9.79 -9.48 14.16
CA ASN A 33 10.63 -9.65 12.98
C ASN A 33 12.10 -9.90 13.29
N THR A 34 12.49 -9.93 14.56
CA THR A 34 13.88 -10.21 14.95
C THR A 34 13.98 -11.26 16.05
N ASP A 35 15.05 -12.05 15.99
CA ASP A 35 15.43 -12.99 17.04
C ASP A 35 16.94 -12.92 17.28
N VAL A 36 17.39 -13.32 18.47
CA VAL A 36 18.81 -13.31 18.82
C VAL A 36 19.49 -14.49 18.11
N LEU A 37 20.47 -14.20 17.27
CA LEU A 37 21.25 -15.23 16.58
C LEU A 37 22.55 -15.54 17.34
N PHE A 38 23.22 -14.49 17.80
CA PHE A 38 24.52 -14.61 18.44
C PHE A 38 24.84 -13.41 19.33
N TYR A 39 25.58 -13.64 20.41
CA TYR A 39 26.12 -12.58 21.27
C TYR A 39 27.45 -12.98 21.88
N ASP A 40 28.46 -12.10 21.76
CA ASP A 40 29.82 -12.31 22.27
C ASP A 40 30.26 -11.34 23.38
N GLY A 41 29.35 -10.46 23.83
CA GLY A 41 29.66 -9.41 24.82
C GLY A 41 29.90 -8.04 24.19
N THR A 42 30.38 -8.00 22.95
CA THR A 42 30.71 -6.78 22.21
C THR A 42 29.82 -6.54 21.00
N THR A 43 29.31 -7.60 20.39
CA THR A 43 28.43 -7.58 19.23
C THR A 43 27.24 -8.51 19.48
N LEU A 44 26.04 -7.97 19.24
CA LEU A 44 24.75 -8.65 19.23
C LEU A 44 24.30 -8.80 17.79
N THR A 45 24.21 -10.04 17.33
CA THR A 45 23.68 -10.36 16.01
C THR A 45 22.24 -10.79 16.16
N LEU A 46 21.34 -10.11 15.46
CA LEU A 46 19.93 -10.46 15.37
C LEU A 46 19.64 -11.02 13.98
N SER A 47 18.86 -12.11 13.91
CA SER A 47 18.25 -12.51 12.65
C SER A 47 17.09 -11.58 12.34
N ALA A 48 17.00 -11.08 11.12
CA ALA A 48 15.85 -10.36 10.61
C ALA A 48 15.09 -11.23 9.60
N THR A 49 13.76 -11.19 9.62
CA THR A 49 12.92 -12.01 8.73
C THR A 49 13.04 -11.63 7.24
N SER A 50 13.44 -10.39 6.93
CA SER A 50 13.70 -9.92 5.56
C SER A 50 14.55 -8.64 5.55
N GLN A 51 15.17 -8.33 4.40
CA GLN A 51 15.95 -7.09 4.23
C GLN A 51 15.09 -5.83 4.43
N GLY A 52 13.80 -5.87 4.08
CA GLY A 52 12.89 -4.75 4.31
C GLY A 52 12.69 -4.39 5.78
N VAL A 53 12.85 -5.36 6.70
CA VAL A 53 12.85 -5.10 8.15
C VAL A 53 14.12 -4.36 8.56
N CYS A 54 15.28 -4.76 8.02
CA CYS A 54 16.55 -4.06 8.26
C CYS A 54 16.47 -2.60 7.80
N ASP A 55 15.99 -2.38 6.58
CA ASP A 55 15.84 -1.04 6.01
C ASP A 55 14.86 -0.19 6.83
N ASN A 56 13.76 -0.79 7.31
CA ASN A 56 12.80 -0.12 8.18
C ASN A 56 13.41 0.24 9.55
N ILE A 57 14.21 -0.64 10.15
CA ILE A 57 14.91 -0.35 11.43
C ILE A 57 15.85 0.85 11.29
N VAL A 58 16.54 0.97 10.14
CA VAL A 58 17.43 2.10 9.84
C VAL A 58 16.64 3.37 9.54
N ALA A 59 15.71 3.31 8.58
CA ALA A 59 14.97 4.48 8.09
C ALA A 59 14.05 5.08 9.17
N SER A 60 13.49 4.27 10.06
CA SER A 60 12.59 4.74 11.13
C SER A 60 13.33 5.28 12.36
N GLY A 61 14.66 5.19 12.42
CA GLY A 61 15.45 5.55 13.61
C GLY A 61 15.29 4.56 14.77
N SER A 62 14.79 3.36 14.53
CA SER A 62 14.63 2.31 15.54
C SER A 62 15.96 1.80 16.10
N SER A 63 17.07 1.92 15.35
CA SER A 63 18.40 1.56 15.82
C SER A 63 18.83 2.37 17.05
N ALA A 64 18.51 3.67 17.11
CA ALA A 64 18.83 4.54 18.25
C ALA A 64 18.08 4.10 19.52
N VAL A 65 16.79 3.77 19.37
CA VAL A 65 15.95 3.29 20.48
C VAL A 65 16.45 1.95 21.01
N LEU A 66 16.90 1.05 20.11
CA LEU A 66 17.48 -0.23 20.51
C LEU A 66 18.82 -0.04 21.24
N ASP A 67 19.69 0.86 20.77
CA ASP A 67 20.96 1.17 21.43
C ASP A 67 20.75 1.69 22.86
N GLU A 68 19.77 2.58 23.06
CA GLU A 68 19.41 3.08 24.40
C GLU A 68 18.82 2.01 25.30
N ALA A 69 17.98 1.12 24.77
CA ALA A 69 17.40 0.02 25.53
C ALA A 69 18.46 -1.02 25.93
N LEU A 70 19.41 -1.32 25.05
CA LEU A 70 20.55 -2.18 25.36
C LEU A 70 21.44 -1.55 26.42
N ALA A 71 21.69 -0.23 26.34
CA ALA A 71 22.45 0.50 27.35
C ALA A 71 21.78 0.44 28.74
N GLU A 72 20.45 0.54 28.81
CA GLU A 72 19.71 0.42 30.07
C GLU A 72 19.82 -0.98 30.68
N VAL A 73 19.55 -2.01 29.87
CA VAL A 73 19.42 -3.39 30.38
C VAL A 73 20.78 -4.05 30.62
N LEU A 74 21.78 -3.78 29.78
CA LEU A 74 23.09 -4.42 29.83
C LEU A 74 24.18 -3.53 30.46
N SER A 75 23.87 -2.26 30.76
CA SER A 75 24.86 -1.24 31.18
C SER A 75 26.05 -1.09 30.21
N THR A 76 25.91 -1.60 28.99
CA THR A 76 26.91 -1.64 27.92
C THR A 76 26.22 -1.43 26.57
N ARG A 77 26.95 -0.98 25.55
CA ARG A 77 26.42 -0.71 24.19
C ARG A 77 27.08 -1.62 23.15
N PRO A 78 26.63 -2.88 23.04
CA PRO A 78 27.17 -3.78 22.02
C PRO A 78 26.84 -3.28 20.61
N ALA A 79 27.66 -3.61 19.62
CA ALA A 79 27.34 -3.37 18.22
C ALA A 79 26.15 -4.25 17.85
N VAL A 80 25.20 -3.72 17.10
CA VAL A 80 24.07 -4.52 16.62
C VAL A 80 24.26 -4.79 15.14
N GLU A 81 24.25 -6.08 14.79
CA GLU A 81 24.29 -6.55 13.41
C GLU A 81 23.00 -7.29 13.10
N LEU A 82 22.43 -7.04 11.92
CA LEU A 82 21.26 -7.74 11.39
C LEU A 82 21.70 -8.73 10.32
N VAL A 83 21.18 -9.96 10.39
CA VAL A 83 21.44 -11.01 9.40
C VAL A 83 20.12 -11.49 8.82
N VAL A 84 20.01 -11.53 7.51
CA VAL A 84 18.90 -12.17 6.79
C VAL A 84 19.40 -13.50 6.23
N GLU A 85 18.58 -14.55 6.28
CA GLU A 85 18.96 -15.89 5.81
C GLU A 85 19.45 -15.85 4.35
N GLY A 86 20.68 -16.34 4.11
CA GLY A 86 21.32 -16.33 2.80
C GLY A 86 22.01 -15.02 2.39
N GLN A 87 22.10 -14.02 3.28
CA GLN A 87 22.75 -12.73 3.02
C GLN A 87 23.89 -12.42 4.00
N THR A 88 24.76 -11.49 3.61
CA THR A 88 25.85 -11.00 4.46
C THR A 88 25.34 -10.11 5.59
N PRO A 89 25.91 -10.18 6.81
CA PRO A 89 25.51 -9.35 7.94
C PRO A 89 25.60 -7.84 7.64
N PHE A 90 24.62 -7.09 8.13
CA PHE A 90 24.51 -5.64 8.01
C PHE A 90 24.61 -4.98 9.39
N ALA A 91 25.58 -4.08 9.59
CA ALA A 91 25.75 -3.38 10.87
C ALA A 91 24.81 -2.17 10.98
N LEU A 92 24.11 -2.05 12.11
CA LEU A 92 23.24 -0.90 12.37
C LEU A 92 24.06 0.36 12.70
N PRO A 93 23.65 1.55 12.20
CA PRO A 93 24.30 2.80 12.56
C PRO A 93 24.11 3.10 14.05
N ARG A 94 25.21 3.37 14.76
CA ARG A 94 25.21 3.71 16.20
C ARG A 94 24.92 5.19 16.42
N SER A 95 24.15 5.48 17.47
CA SER A 95 23.90 6.84 17.94
C SER A 95 24.98 7.25 18.96
N THR A 96 25.98 8.02 18.52
CA THR A 96 26.98 8.62 19.42
C THR A 96 26.40 9.87 20.12
N PRO A 97 26.56 10.04 21.44
CA PRO A 97 26.14 11.27 22.11
C PRO A 97 27.27 12.31 22.15
N GLN A 98 27.23 13.36 21.29
CA GLN A 98 27.65 14.75 21.62
C GLN A 98 27.27 15.79 20.53
N SER A 99 26.62 16.90 20.93
CA SER A 99 26.28 18.15 20.19
C SER A 99 27.49 19.04 19.83
N PRO A 100 27.36 20.16 19.05
CA PRO A 100 26.21 20.68 18.29
C PRO A 100 26.46 20.73 16.77
N ALA A 101 25.39 21.07 16.04
CA ALA A 101 25.35 21.24 14.59
C ALA A 101 26.52 22.08 14.06
N THR A 102 27.32 21.48 13.17
CA THR A 102 28.23 22.22 12.29
C THR A 102 27.46 22.58 11.03
N GLU A 103 27.22 23.88 10.88
CA GLU A 103 26.73 24.54 9.68
C GLU A 103 27.48 24.06 8.43
N VAL A 104 26.76 23.45 7.48
CA VAL A 104 27.19 23.49 6.08
C VAL A 104 26.65 24.78 5.50
N ARG A 105 27.50 25.81 5.51
CA ARG A 105 27.29 27.05 4.76
C ARG A 105 27.41 26.76 3.26
N VAL A 106 26.34 27.02 2.52
CA VAL A 106 26.42 27.45 1.12
C VAL A 106 25.83 28.85 1.06
N SER A 107 26.71 29.84 0.95
CA SER A 107 26.36 31.23 0.71
C SER A 107 25.99 31.42 -0.76
N VAL A 108 24.77 31.89 -1.04
CA VAL A 108 24.47 32.67 -2.26
C VAL A 108 23.89 34.00 -1.81
N ALA A 109 24.42 35.06 -2.43
CA ALA A 109 24.26 36.44 -2.04
C ALA A 109 22.81 36.95 -2.12
N VAL A 110 22.55 37.89 -1.23
CA VAL A 110 21.33 38.68 -1.02
C VAL A 110 20.94 39.47 -2.27
N THR A 111 19.70 39.29 -2.71
CA THR A 111 18.80 40.36 -3.16
C THR A 111 17.39 40.06 -2.64
N THR A 112 16.94 40.79 -1.63
CA THR A 112 15.54 40.84 -1.16
C THR A 112 14.81 42.03 -1.81
N PRO A 113 13.46 42.10 -1.79
CA PRO A 113 12.46 41.01 -1.78
C PRO A 113 11.35 41.24 -2.83
N GLU A 114 10.83 40.18 -3.44
CA GLU A 114 9.43 40.18 -3.90
C GLU A 114 8.77 38.85 -3.52
N THR A 115 7.68 39.00 -2.78
CA THR A 115 6.80 38.01 -2.20
C THR A 115 6.35 36.97 -3.23
N SER A 116 6.53 35.67 -2.97
CA SER A 116 5.63 34.57 -3.39
C SER A 116 6.18 33.19 -3.03
N GLY A 117 5.35 32.37 -2.37
CA GLY A 117 5.26 30.93 -2.61
C GLY A 117 6.15 30.01 -1.78
N GLU A 118 5.76 29.78 -0.54
CA GLU A 118 6.16 28.60 0.24
C GLU A 118 5.64 27.33 -0.47
N ALA A 119 6.56 26.47 -0.94
CA ALA A 119 6.22 25.18 -1.55
C ALA A 119 6.32 24.09 -0.47
N THR A 120 5.16 23.75 0.09
CA THR A 120 4.93 22.66 1.04
C THR A 120 5.20 21.31 0.38
N GLU A 121 6.02 20.45 1.00
CA GLU A 121 6.03 19.01 0.69
C GLU A 121 4.62 18.43 0.86
N PRO A 122 4.18 17.46 0.02
CA PRO A 122 2.80 17.01 0.03
C PRO A 122 2.46 16.23 1.32
N PRO A 123 1.32 16.51 1.99
CA PRO A 123 0.93 15.95 3.29
C PRO A 123 0.45 14.48 3.26
N THR A 124 0.57 13.81 2.12
CA THR A 124 0.00 12.48 1.84
C THR A 124 0.40 11.37 2.84
N PRO A 125 1.64 11.32 3.40
CA PRO A 125 2.00 10.32 4.40
C PRO A 125 1.31 10.53 5.76
N ALA A 126 1.11 11.80 6.15
CA ALA A 126 0.54 12.16 7.45
C ALA A 126 -0.97 11.88 7.49
N LEU A 127 -1.69 12.22 6.42
CA LEU A 127 -3.14 12.00 6.33
C LEU A 127 -3.52 10.53 6.31
N HIS A 128 -2.75 9.69 5.63
CA HIS A 128 -2.95 8.25 5.66
C HIS A 128 -2.78 7.67 7.08
N LEU A 129 -1.80 8.18 7.84
CA LEU A 129 -1.62 7.80 9.25
C LEU A 129 -2.77 8.29 10.13
N VAL A 130 -3.26 9.52 9.91
CA VAL A 130 -4.41 10.07 10.63
C VAL A 130 -5.66 9.23 10.39
N LEU A 131 -5.94 8.88 9.13
CA LEU A 131 -7.06 8.02 8.75
C LEU A 131 -6.96 6.65 9.44
N ALA A 132 -5.81 5.99 9.35
CA ALA A 132 -5.59 4.68 9.96
C ALA A 132 -5.75 4.72 11.48
N GLN A 133 -5.11 5.66 12.17
CA GLN A 133 -5.22 5.81 13.62
C GLN A 133 -6.65 6.11 14.07
N THR A 134 -7.39 6.93 13.31
CA THR A 134 -8.80 7.21 13.58
C THR A 134 -9.65 5.96 13.45
N ALA A 135 -9.44 5.14 12.40
CA ALA A 135 -10.17 3.88 12.21
C ALA A 135 -9.93 2.89 13.35
N PHE A 136 -8.68 2.73 13.79
CA PHE A 136 -8.34 1.86 14.93
C PHE A 136 -8.94 2.37 16.26
N LEU A 137 -8.89 3.69 16.52
CA LEU A 137 -9.51 4.27 17.72
C LEU A 137 -11.04 4.11 17.73
N MET A 138 -11.69 4.28 16.58
CA MET A 138 -13.13 4.00 16.43
C MET A 138 -13.47 2.56 16.80
N HIS A 139 -12.65 1.60 16.35
CA HIS A 139 -12.82 0.18 16.70
C HIS A 139 -12.62 -0.07 18.20
N GLU A 140 -11.57 0.49 18.81
CA GLU A 140 -11.31 0.37 20.25
C GLU A 140 -12.44 0.96 21.11
N GLN A 141 -13.10 2.02 20.61
CA GLN A 141 -14.27 2.62 21.24
C GLN A 141 -15.58 1.84 21.02
N GLY A 142 -15.53 0.71 20.30
CA GLY A 142 -16.68 -0.13 19.98
C GLY A 142 -17.51 0.35 18.77
N ASN A 143 -17.09 1.44 18.10
CA ASN A 143 -17.74 1.96 16.91
C ASN A 143 -17.25 1.25 15.64
N ASN A 144 -17.59 -0.04 15.54
CA ASN A 144 -17.17 -0.91 14.44
C ASN A 144 -17.69 -0.46 13.07
N GLN A 145 -18.85 0.20 13.04
CA GLN A 145 -19.44 0.71 11.81
C GLN A 145 -18.61 1.87 11.23
N ALA A 146 -18.24 2.85 12.05
CA ALA A 146 -17.38 3.95 11.61
C ALA A 146 -15.98 3.45 11.23
N ALA A 147 -15.40 2.52 12.00
CA ALA A 147 -14.10 1.92 11.70
C ALA A 147 -14.09 1.19 10.34
N ALA A 148 -15.12 0.41 10.04
CA ALA A 148 -15.26 -0.28 8.76
C ALA A 148 -15.40 0.70 7.59
N LEU A 149 -16.19 1.77 7.76
CA LEU A 149 -16.35 2.80 6.74
C LEU A 149 -15.05 3.58 6.50
N LEU A 150 -14.28 3.89 7.56
CA LEU A 150 -12.97 4.54 7.43
C LEU A 150 -11.94 3.65 6.72
N ALA A 151 -12.06 2.32 6.81
CA ALA A 151 -11.20 1.40 6.06
C ALA A 151 -11.49 1.38 4.56
N ASP A 152 -12.70 1.79 4.15
CA ASP A 152 -13.12 1.90 2.74
C ASP A 152 -12.83 3.29 2.13
N VAL A 153 -12.17 4.19 2.88
CA VAL A 153 -11.74 5.51 2.39
C VAL A 153 -10.51 5.36 1.51
N GLU A 154 -10.59 5.87 0.28
CA GLU A 154 -9.55 5.77 -0.74
C GLU A 154 -8.42 6.80 -0.52
N ASP A 155 -8.78 8.00 -0.06
CA ASP A 155 -7.85 9.11 0.15
C ASP A 155 -8.46 10.15 1.12
N VAL A 156 -7.64 11.08 1.61
CA VAL A 156 -8.11 12.25 2.38
C VAL A 156 -7.60 13.52 1.74
N GLU A 157 -8.51 14.41 1.38
CA GLU A 157 -8.17 15.74 0.86
C GLU A 157 -8.38 16.81 1.92
N LEU A 158 -7.46 17.76 1.98
CA LEU A 158 -7.59 18.95 2.81
C LEU A 158 -8.11 20.09 1.93
N VAL A 159 -9.26 20.65 2.31
CA VAL A 159 -9.82 21.83 1.66
C VAL A 159 -9.80 23.01 2.63
N PRO A 160 -9.60 24.25 2.16
CA PRO A 160 -9.66 25.41 3.03
C PRO A 160 -11.03 25.50 3.74
N GLY A 161 -11.01 25.69 5.06
CA GLY A 161 -12.21 25.98 5.83
C GLY A 161 -12.89 27.27 5.36
N ASN A 162 -14.16 27.46 5.73
CA ASN A 162 -14.93 28.63 5.33
C ASN A 162 -14.38 29.97 5.90
N ARG A 163 -14.17 30.92 4.97
CA ARG A 163 -13.73 32.34 4.93
C ARG A 163 -13.10 33.10 6.13
N PHE A 164 -12.89 32.54 7.31
CA PHE A 164 -12.47 33.33 8.49
C PHE A 164 -11.36 32.70 9.36
N GLY A 165 -10.81 31.53 9.03
CA GLY A 165 -9.73 30.89 9.78
C GLY A 165 -8.73 30.13 8.90
N ASP A 166 -7.55 29.87 9.44
CA ASP A 166 -6.44 29.13 8.79
C ASP A 166 -6.59 27.60 8.91
N TRP A 167 -7.72 27.11 9.46
CA TRP A 167 -7.99 25.67 9.57
C TRP A 167 -8.45 25.05 8.25
N GLN A 168 -8.28 23.74 8.12
CA GLN A 168 -8.65 22.97 6.94
C GLN A 168 -9.81 22.03 7.27
N ASP A 169 -10.64 21.70 6.29
CA ASP A 169 -11.62 20.62 6.41
C ASP A 169 -11.06 19.37 5.73
N ALA A 170 -11.30 18.21 6.34
CA ALA A 170 -10.92 16.92 5.77
C ALA A 170 -12.09 16.34 4.96
N VAL A 171 -11.83 16.02 3.70
CA VAL A 171 -12.76 15.31 2.82
C VAL A 171 -12.26 13.87 2.66
N LEU A 172 -13.00 12.93 3.24
CA LEU A 172 -12.80 11.50 3.06
C LEU A 172 -13.27 11.12 1.66
N ILE A 173 -12.33 10.73 0.80
CA ILE A 173 -12.60 10.34 -0.57
C ILE A 173 -13.08 8.90 -0.58
N VAL A 174 -14.32 8.70 -1.02
CA VAL A 174 -14.99 7.40 -1.01
C VAL A 174 -15.70 7.12 -2.34
N PRO A 175 -15.88 5.85 -2.72
CA PRO A 175 -16.73 5.47 -3.84
C PRO A 175 -18.13 6.11 -3.75
N PRO A 176 -18.74 6.55 -4.87
CA PRO A 176 -20.03 7.25 -4.86
C PRO A 176 -21.17 6.51 -4.14
N TYR A 177 -21.18 5.17 -4.19
CA TYR A 177 -22.19 4.35 -3.52
C TYR A 177 -21.99 4.24 -2.01
N LEU A 178 -20.81 4.59 -1.48
CA LEU A 178 -20.54 4.62 -0.04
C LEU A 178 -20.85 5.97 0.60
N VAL A 179 -20.90 7.06 -0.17
CA VAL A 179 -21.24 8.41 0.34
C VAL A 179 -22.50 8.40 1.22
N PRO A 180 -23.63 7.75 0.83
CA PRO A 180 -24.83 7.73 1.66
C PRO A 180 -24.68 6.96 2.99
N ARG A 181 -23.62 6.16 3.15
CA ARG A 181 -23.32 5.42 4.40
C ARG A 181 -22.60 6.29 5.43
N PHE A 182 -21.96 7.39 5.01
CA PHE A 182 -21.41 8.41 5.90
C PHE A 182 -22.51 9.39 6.32
N THR A 183 -23.50 8.85 7.06
CA THR A 183 -24.61 9.63 7.63
C THR A 183 -24.10 10.71 8.58
N GLU A 184 -24.91 11.74 8.86
CA GLU A 184 -24.58 12.77 9.85
C GLU A 184 -24.15 12.19 11.20
N GLU A 185 -24.81 11.11 11.66
CA GLU A 185 -24.47 10.42 12.91
C GLU A 185 -23.07 9.78 12.86
N VAL A 186 -22.76 9.06 11.78
CA VAL A 186 -21.44 8.43 11.58
C VAL A 186 -20.35 9.50 11.48
N THR A 187 -20.57 10.56 10.71
CA THR A 187 -19.61 11.64 10.53
C THR A 187 -19.39 12.41 11.83
N ALA A 188 -20.44 12.68 12.60
CA ALA A 188 -20.34 13.30 13.94
C ALA A 188 -19.59 12.41 14.94
N ALA A 189 -19.65 11.09 14.80
CA ALA A 189 -18.83 10.17 15.60
C ALA A 189 -17.36 10.18 15.18
N ILE A 190 -17.07 10.23 13.88
CA ILE A 190 -15.71 10.23 13.31
C ILE A 190 -14.96 11.52 13.64
N GLN A 191 -15.60 12.67 13.43
CA GLN A 191 -14.98 14.00 13.48
C GLN A 191 -14.11 14.26 14.72
N PRO A 192 -14.60 14.11 15.97
CA PRO A 192 -13.79 14.46 17.15
C PRO A 192 -12.55 13.57 17.30
N VAL A 193 -12.59 12.32 16.84
CA VAL A 193 -11.43 11.43 16.89
C VAL A 193 -10.46 11.74 15.75
N PHE A 194 -10.98 12.04 14.56
CA PHE A 194 -10.16 12.46 13.44
C PHE A 194 -9.40 13.75 13.74
N GLU A 195 -10.08 14.76 14.28
CA GLU A 195 -9.50 16.03 14.73
C GLU A 195 -8.41 15.81 15.79
N HIS A 196 -8.69 15.01 16.83
CA HIS A 196 -7.73 14.69 17.88
C HIS A 196 -6.49 13.96 17.37
N VAL A 197 -6.65 13.09 16.38
CA VAL A 197 -5.53 12.40 15.73
C VAL A 197 -4.77 13.38 14.85
N ALA A 198 -5.45 14.13 13.99
CA ALA A 198 -4.88 15.13 13.09
C ALA A 198 -4.02 16.17 13.83
N GLY A 199 -4.50 16.67 14.97
CA GLY A 199 -3.76 17.61 15.81
C GLY A 199 -2.41 17.06 16.33
N ARG A 200 -2.29 15.73 16.51
CA ARG A 200 -1.00 15.10 16.86
C ARG A 200 0.00 15.07 15.71
N HIS A 201 -0.48 15.23 14.49
CA HIS A 201 0.31 15.33 13.26
C HIS A 201 0.38 16.77 12.75
N SER A 202 0.13 17.76 13.61
CA SER A 202 0.18 19.19 13.29
C SER A 202 -0.80 19.62 12.20
N LEU A 203 -1.95 18.96 12.11
CA LEU A 203 -3.04 19.30 11.19
C LEU A 203 -4.24 19.82 11.99
N GLU A 204 -4.68 21.04 11.68
CA GLU A 204 -5.89 21.64 12.27
C GLU A 204 -7.09 21.37 11.36
N ILE A 205 -7.97 20.46 11.82
CA ILE A 205 -9.14 20.02 11.06
C ILE A 205 -10.43 20.60 11.67
N GLY A 206 -11.17 21.40 10.92
CA GLY A 206 -12.42 22.04 11.35
C GLY A 206 -13.65 21.15 11.17
N ALA A 207 -13.76 20.47 10.03
CA ALA A 207 -14.82 19.51 9.73
C ALA A 207 -14.30 18.27 9.01
N VAL A 208 -15.04 17.16 9.17
CA VAL A 208 -14.82 15.94 8.38
C VAL A 208 -16.07 15.70 7.55
N THR A 209 -15.91 15.47 6.25
CA THR A 209 -17.00 15.12 5.34
C THR A 209 -16.60 13.96 4.46
N ALA A 210 -17.57 13.28 3.85
CA ALA A 210 -17.30 12.24 2.85
C ALA A 210 -17.85 12.66 1.49
N ALA A 211 -17.04 12.53 0.45
CA ALA A 211 -17.41 12.92 -0.90
C ALA A 211 -16.74 11.99 -1.93
N PRO A 212 -17.30 11.83 -3.13
CA PRO A 212 -16.60 11.15 -4.20
C PRO A 212 -15.42 12.01 -4.67
N ALA A 213 -14.36 11.34 -5.11
CA ALA A 213 -13.22 12.03 -5.67
C ALA A 213 -13.63 12.85 -6.91
N LEU A 214 -13.17 14.10 -6.96
CA LEU A 214 -13.38 14.93 -8.13
C LEU A 214 -12.59 14.36 -9.33
N PRO A 215 -13.16 14.38 -10.55
CA PRO A 215 -12.45 13.97 -11.75
C PRO A 215 -11.35 14.98 -12.09
N ASP A 216 -10.26 14.48 -12.67
CA ASP A 216 -9.25 15.34 -13.29
C ASP A 216 -9.80 15.89 -14.63
N ILE A 217 -9.84 17.21 -14.76
CA ILE A 217 -10.45 17.93 -15.88
C ILE A 217 -9.36 18.70 -16.63
N GLY A 218 -9.10 18.32 -17.89
CA GLY A 218 -8.24 19.09 -18.81
C GLY A 218 -9.03 20.14 -19.59
N ASP A 219 -8.34 21.00 -20.36
CA ASP A 219 -8.96 22.10 -21.10
C ASP A 219 -10.04 21.63 -22.11
N ASP A 220 -9.88 20.44 -22.67
CA ASP A 220 -10.79 19.82 -23.63
C ASP A 220 -11.98 19.06 -22.98
N TRP A 221 -12.24 19.27 -21.69
CA TRP A 221 -13.24 18.50 -20.94
C TRP A 221 -14.63 18.49 -21.56
N ARG A 222 -15.03 19.57 -22.25
CA ARG A 222 -16.33 19.65 -22.92
C ARG A 222 -16.43 18.64 -24.05
N GLN A 223 -15.39 18.53 -24.87
CA GLN A 223 -15.34 17.58 -25.97
C GLN A 223 -15.26 16.14 -25.44
N ILE A 224 -14.41 15.89 -24.44
CA ILE A 224 -14.29 14.57 -23.80
C ILE A 224 -15.62 14.13 -23.18
N LEU A 225 -16.32 15.02 -22.48
CA LEU A 225 -17.60 14.72 -21.86
C LEU A 225 -18.68 14.48 -22.94
N GLN A 226 -18.74 15.29 -23.98
CA GLN A 226 -19.66 15.10 -25.09
C GLN A 226 -19.43 13.78 -25.83
N GLU A 227 -18.17 13.41 -26.06
CA GLU A 227 -17.82 12.12 -26.64
C GLU A 227 -18.24 10.94 -25.74
N ARG A 228 -18.03 11.04 -24.42
CA ARG A 228 -18.48 10.02 -23.47
C ARG A 228 -20.00 9.90 -23.41
N LEU A 229 -20.71 11.03 -23.45
CA LEU A 229 -22.17 11.07 -23.51
C LEU A 229 -22.71 10.48 -24.82
N ALA A 230 -22.01 10.69 -25.94
CA ALA A 230 -22.38 10.15 -27.25
C ALA A 230 -22.02 8.67 -27.42
N LYS A 231 -20.92 8.20 -26.82
CA LYS A 231 -20.41 6.82 -26.93
C LYS A 231 -20.96 5.88 -25.83
N GLY A 232 -21.54 6.42 -24.77
CA GLY A 232 -21.86 5.67 -23.55
C GLY A 232 -20.62 5.48 -22.67
N ALA A 233 -20.80 5.50 -21.35
CA ALA A 233 -19.70 5.37 -20.40
C ALA A 233 -19.10 3.96 -20.44
N ALA A 234 -17.91 3.81 -21.03
CA ALA A 234 -17.16 2.57 -20.94
C ALA A 234 -16.37 2.58 -19.62
N SER A 235 -16.91 1.89 -18.61
CA SER A 235 -16.21 1.51 -17.40
C SER A 235 -16.33 0.00 -17.27
N ASN A 236 -15.23 -0.66 -16.92
CA ASN A 236 -15.25 -2.12 -16.84
C ASN A 236 -16.15 -2.61 -15.69
N GLN A 237 -16.53 -1.78 -14.70
CA GLN A 237 -17.64 -1.98 -13.72
C GLN A 237 -17.94 -0.77 -12.75
N ALA A 238 -17.56 0.48 -13.07
CA ALA A 238 -17.89 1.74 -12.37
C ALA A 238 -17.72 1.84 -10.83
N SER A 239 -16.46 1.88 -10.37
CA SER A 239 -15.93 3.03 -9.61
C SER A 239 -14.41 3.02 -9.75
N ARG A 240 -13.88 3.80 -10.70
CA ARG A 240 -12.51 4.31 -10.66
C ARG A 240 -12.62 5.78 -10.34
N THR A 241 -12.76 6.11 -9.07
CA THR A 241 -12.36 7.44 -8.63
C THR A 241 -10.84 7.45 -8.65
N ARG A 242 -10.29 8.27 -9.55
CA ARG A 242 -8.87 8.60 -9.72
C ARG A 242 -7.93 7.47 -10.14
N ALA A 243 -7.82 7.30 -11.45
CA ALA A 243 -6.50 7.18 -12.05
C ALA A 243 -6.21 8.49 -12.80
N ARG A 244 -5.25 9.25 -12.25
CA ARG A 244 -4.56 10.37 -12.91
C ARG A 244 -4.28 10.01 -14.38
N GLY A 245 -4.68 10.90 -15.29
CA GLY A 245 -4.20 10.93 -16.68
C GLY A 245 -4.18 9.60 -17.41
N VAL A 246 -5.30 9.22 -18.04
CA VAL A 246 -5.29 8.13 -19.04
C VAL A 246 -4.31 8.53 -20.15
N VAL A 247 -3.15 7.89 -20.17
CA VAL A 247 -2.18 8.04 -21.27
C VAL A 247 -2.87 7.53 -22.54
N PRO A 248 -2.96 8.34 -23.62
CA PRO A 248 -3.52 7.88 -24.88
C PRO A 248 -2.76 6.64 -25.37
N GLY A 249 -3.39 5.46 -25.32
CA GLY A 249 -2.78 4.19 -25.70
C GLY A 249 -3.23 2.97 -24.87
N LEU A 250 -3.74 3.18 -23.65
CA LEU A 250 -4.10 2.11 -22.71
C LEU A 250 -5.60 1.75 -22.72
N SER A 251 -6.27 1.88 -23.87
CA SER A 251 -7.68 1.48 -24.03
C SER A 251 -7.87 0.59 -25.25
N ARG A 252 -8.73 -0.44 -25.15
CA ARG A 252 -9.11 -1.36 -26.24
C ARG A 252 -10.59 -1.71 -26.14
N GLU A 253 -11.32 -1.57 -27.24
CA GLU A 253 -12.74 -2.00 -27.34
C GLU A 253 -13.65 -1.47 -26.21
N GLY A 254 -13.34 -0.28 -25.67
CA GLY A 254 -14.05 0.33 -24.53
C GLY A 254 -13.49 -0.02 -23.16
N PHE A 255 -12.62 -1.02 -23.05
CA PHE A 255 -11.89 -1.31 -21.81
C PHE A 255 -10.73 -0.33 -21.58
N VAL A 256 -10.44 -0.03 -20.32
CA VAL A 256 -9.30 0.77 -19.86
C VAL A 256 -8.38 -0.11 -19.02
N PHE A 257 -7.06 0.05 -19.22
CA PHE A 257 -5.99 -0.69 -18.57
C PHE A 257 -5.05 0.23 -17.81
N ASP A 258 -4.35 -0.29 -16.80
CA ASP A 258 -3.41 0.45 -15.97
C ASP A 258 -1.97 0.37 -16.49
N SER A 259 -1.67 -0.64 -17.31
CA SER A 259 -0.34 -0.88 -17.87
C SER A 259 -0.36 -1.29 -19.34
N ARG A 260 0.79 -1.18 -20.02
CA ARG A 260 0.95 -1.66 -21.40
C ARG A 260 0.98 -3.19 -21.43
N GLU A 261 1.50 -3.79 -20.38
CA GLU A 261 1.63 -5.22 -20.17
C GLU A 261 0.24 -5.87 -20.10
N GLU A 262 -0.72 -5.26 -19.37
CA GLU A 262 -2.11 -5.69 -19.38
C GLU A 262 -2.71 -5.65 -20.79
N VAL A 263 -2.46 -4.58 -21.55
CA VAL A 263 -2.93 -4.48 -22.95
C VAL A 263 -2.37 -5.63 -23.80
N LEU A 264 -1.11 -6.02 -23.61
CA LEU A 264 -0.51 -7.13 -24.35
C LEU A 264 -1.19 -8.47 -23.98
N VAL A 265 -1.44 -8.71 -22.70
CA VAL A 265 -2.15 -9.91 -22.22
C VAL A 265 -3.59 -9.95 -22.76
N TYR A 266 -4.28 -8.80 -22.78
CA TYR A 266 -5.62 -8.69 -23.37
C TYR A 266 -5.63 -9.04 -24.86
N GLU A 267 -4.67 -8.53 -25.65
CA GLU A 267 -4.57 -8.87 -27.07
C GLU A 267 -4.21 -10.34 -27.29
N ALA A 268 -3.37 -10.94 -26.44
CA ALA A 268 -3.07 -12.37 -26.48
C ALA A 268 -4.31 -13.23 -26.18
N LEU A 269 -5.11 -12.86 -25.16
CA LEU A 269 -6.39 -13.50 -24.86
C LEU A 269 -7.33 -13.46 -26.07
N LYS A 270 -7.41 -12.33 -26.78
CA LYS A 270 -8.20 -12.19 -28.00
C LYS A 270 -7.69 -13.07 -29.15
N ARG A 271 -6.39 -13.07 -29.41
CA ARG A 271 -5.78 -13.93 -30.44
C ARG A 271 -6.04 -15.40 -30.16
N VAL A 272 -5.87 -15.82 -28.90
CA VAL A 272 -6.15 -17.20 -28.49
C VAL A 272 -7.65 -17.50 -28.61
N GLN A 273 -8.52 -16.61 -28.17
CA GLN A 273 -9.99 -16.75 -28.30
C GLN A 273 -10.40 -16.94 -29.77
N ALA A 274 -9.85 -16.14 -30.69
CA ALA A 274 -10.14 -16.24 -32.13
C ALA A 274 -9.64 -17.56 -32.76
N SER A 275 -8.70 -18.26 -32.10
CA SER A 275 -8.17 -19.54 -32.56
C SER A 275 -8.85 -20.77 -31.93
N LEU A 276 -9.83 -20.57 -31.04
CA LEU A 276 -10.57 -21.68 -30.42
C LEU A 276 -11.55 -22.32 -31.42
N PRO A 277 -11.90 -23.61 -31.23
CA PRO A 277 -12.96 -24.27 -32.00
C PRO A 277 -14.31 -23.54 -31.87
N GLU A 278 -15.18 -23.66 -32.87
CA GLU A 278 -16.46 -22.93 -32.95
C GLU A 278 -17.38 -23.21 -31.75
N GLU A 279 -17.35 -24.44 -31.22
CA GLU A 279 -18.10 -24.86 -30.03
C GLU A 279 -17.47 -24.41 -28.69
N SER A 280 -16.41 -23.59 -28.72
CA SER A 280 -15.66 -23.20 -27.54
C SER A 280 -15.28 -21.73 -27.53
N THR A 281 -15.41 -21.09 -26.37
CA THR A 281 -14.97 -19.70 -26.19
C THR A 281 -14.55 -19.44 -24.75
N ILE A 282 -14.06 -18.24 -24.51
CA ILE A 282 -13.76 -17.69 -23.19
C ILE A 282 -14.53 -16.39 -23.00
N SER A 283 -14.82 -16.00 -21.76
CA SER A 283 -15.19 -14.62 -21.44
C SER A 283 -14.03 -13.97 -20.71
N VAL A 284 -13.71 -12.72 -21.06
CA VAL A 284 -12.60 -11.96 -20.50
C VAL A 284 -13.18 -10.73 -19.82
N PHE A 285 -12.86 -10.56 -18.54
CA PHE A 285 -13.26 -9.43 -17.72
C PHE A 285 -11.99 -8.71 -17.26
N PRO A 286 -11.58 -7.62 -17.95
CA PRO A 286 -10.41 -6.86 -17.54
C PRO A 286 -10.71 -5.97 -16.34
N LEU A 287 -9.82 -5.99 -15.35
CA LEU A 287 -9.88 -5.20 -14.14
C LEU A 287 -11.28 -5.20 -13.46
N PRO A 288 -11.88 -6.39 -13.19
CA PRO A 288 -13.18 -6.46 -12.58
C PRO A 288 -13.07 -6.27 -11.07
N LEU A 289 -13.68 -5.22 -10.53
CA LEU A 289 -13.74 -5.03 -9.09
C LEU A 289 -14.55 -6.16 -8.44
N GLY A 290 -13.93 -6.93 -7.54
CA GLY A 290 -14.55 -8.03 -6.84
C GLY A 290 -14.42 -7.89 -5.32
N ARG A 291 -15.39 -8.43 -4.57
CA ARG A 291 -15.31 -8.50 -3.11
C ARG A 291 -14.80 -9.86 -2.67
N VAL A 292 -13.78 -9.88 -1.80
CA VAL A 292 -13.02 -11.09 -1.45
C VAL A 292 -12.69 -11.12 0.03
N GLY A 293 -12.95 -12.26 0.67
CA GLY A 293 -12.77 -12.40 2.12
C GLY A 293 -13.73 -11.54 2.92
N VAL A 294 -13.38 -11.27 4.18
CA VAL A 294 -14.22 -10.48 5.10
C VAL A 294 -14.01 -8.99 4.82
N GLY A 295 -14.69 -8.48 3.80
CA GLY A 295 -14.86 -7.04 3.58
C GLY A 295 -13.95 -6.37 2.55
N ASN A 296 -12.89 -7.02 2.06
CA ASN A 296 -11.96 -6.34 1.15
C ASN A 296 -12.47 -6.35 -0.30
N ALA A 297 -12.30 -5.23 -1.01
CA ALA A 297 -12.46 -5.16 -2.46
C ALA A 297 -11.09 -5.28 -3.15
N TRP A 298 -11.00 -6.11 -4.17
CA TRP A 298 -9.79 -6.36 -4.94
C TRP A 298 -10.10 -6.42 -6.43
N THR A 299 -9.18 -5.91 -7.23
CA THR A 299 -9.24 -5.94 -8.69
C THR A 299 -8.11 -6.82 -9.19
N PRO A 300 -8.38 -8.06 -9.66
CA PRO A 300 -7.40 -8.79 -10.44
C PRO A 300 -7.24 -8.16 -11.82
N ASP A 301 -6.11 -8.35 -12.48
CA ASP A 301 -5.90 -7.76 -13.81
C ASP A 301 -6.86 -8.36 -14.84
N PHE A 302 -7.07 -9.68 -14.80
CA PHE A 302 -8.10 -10.35 -15.58
C PHE A 302 -8.80 -11.44 -14.79
N LEU A 303 -10.12 -11.49 -14.93
CA LEU A 303 -10.91 -12.68 -14.65
C LEU A 303 -11.33 -13.31 -15.97
N VAL A 304 -11.08 -14.60 -16.11
CA VAL A 304 -11.34 -15.35 -17.34
C VAL A 304 -12.24 -16.54 -17.03
N THR A 305 -13.29 -16.73 -17.83
CA THR A 305 -14.16 -17.90 -17.73
C THR A 305 -14.01 -18.79 -18.94
N VAL A 306 -14.03 -20.11 -18.72
CA VAL A 306 -13.99 -21.12 -19.79
C VAL A 306 -14.67 -22.40 -19.31
N ALA A 307 -15.56 -22.97 -20.12
CA ALA A 307 -16.23 -24.24 -19.84
C ALA A 307 -16.83 -24.35 -18.41
N GLY A 308 -17.45 -23.27 -17.91
CA GLY A 308 -18.07 -23.23 -16.57
C GLY A 308 -17.09 -23.02 -15.41
N ARG A 309 -15.81 -22.77 -15.69
CA ARG A 309 -14.77 -22.54 -14.69
C ARG A 309 -14.25 -21.11 -14.77
N VAL A 310 -13.72 -20.63 -13.66
CA VAL A 310 -13.22 -19.26 -13.53
C VAL A 310 -11.78 -19.26 -13.04
N GLY A 311 -10.93 -18.50 -13.72
CA GLY A 311 -9.53 -18.29 -13.35
C GLY A 311 -9.17 -16.80 -13.34
N ILE A 312 -8.05 -16.49 -12.70
CA ILE A 312 -7.48 -15.14 -12.63
C ILE A 312 -6.11 -15.14 -13.32
N ILE A 313 -5.83 -14.07 -14.06
CA ILE A 313 -4.48 -13.73 -14.52
C ILE A 313 -4.06 -12.42 -13.83
N GLU A 314 -2.89 -12.43 -13.21
CA GLU A 314 -2.20 -11.22 -12.74
C GLU A 314 -1.00 -10.97 -13.66
N VAL A 315 -0.75 -9.71 -13.99
CA VAL A 315 0.27 -9.26 -14.93
C VAL A 315 1.37 -8.56 -14.16
N ASP A 316 2.56 -9.16 -14.12
CA ASP A 316 3.72 -8.60 -13.45
C ASP A 316 4.57 -7.79 -14.46
N GLY A 317 4.85 -6.52 -14.14
CA GLY A 317 5.76 -5.62 -14.88
C GLY A 317 6.79 -4.89 -13.99
N PRO A 318 7.65 -4.00 -14.54
CA PRO A 318 8.94 -3.64 -13.94
C PRO A 318 8.86 -2.76 -12.71
N HIS A 319 7.65 -2.30 -12.36
CA HIS A 319 7.39 -1.43 -11.22
C HIS A 319 6.42 -2.05 -10.20
N HIS A 320 6.00 -3.30 -10.39
CA HIS A 320 5.18 -4.02 -9.41
C HIS A 320 6.03 -4.40 -8.18
N HIS A 321 5.98 -3.54 -7.16
CA HIS A 321 6.59 -3.80 -5.86
C HIS A 321 5.85 -4.95 -5.17
N ARG A 322 6.35 -6.17 -5.35
CA ARG A 322 5.77 -7.42 -4.84
C ARG A 322 5.67 -7.40 -3.30
N ARG A 323 4.43 -7.36 -2.79
CA ARG A 323 4.12 -7.66 -1.38
C ARG A 323 3.71 -9.13 -1.25
N PHE A 324 4.68 -10.04 -1.33
CA PHE A 324 4.47 -11.51 -1.35
C PHE A 324 3.51 -12.06 -0.26
N GLY A 325 3.49 -11.49 0.94
CA GLY A 325 2.61 -11.96 2.03
C GLY A 325 1.13 -11.57 1.86
N ALA A 326 0.86 -10.41 1.25
CA ALA A 326 -0.51 -9.95 0.98
C ALA A 326 -1.12 -10.75 -0.18
N ASP A 327 -0.29 -11.07 -1.18
CA ASP A 327 -0.66 -11.86 -2.35
C ASP A 327 -1.07 -13.30 -1.99
N ALA A 328 -0.32 -13.97 -1.09
CA ALA A 328 -0.64 -15.34 -0.68
C ALA A 328 -1.98 -15.44 0.07
N THR A 329 -2.32 -14.43 0.88
CA THR A 329 -3.60 -14.37 1.58
C THR A 329 -4.75 -14.07 0.62
N ARG A 330 -4.53 -13.14 -0.33
CA ARG A 330 -5.50 -12.81 -1.39
C ARG A 330 -5.80 -14.01 -2.28
N ASP A 331 -4.76 -14.66 -2.80
CA ASP A 331 -4.88 -15.85 -3.63
C ASP A 331 -5.64 -16.97 -2.90
N ARG A 332 -5.41 -17.13 -1.59
CA ARG A 332 -6.14 -18.10 -0.76
C ARG A 332 -7.64 -17.77 -0.69
N HIS A 333 -8.00 -16.51 -0.50
CA HIS A 333 -9.41 -16.13 -0.45
C HIS A 333 -10.10 -16.31 -1.80
N TRP A 334 -9.44 -16.00 -2.92
CA TRP A 334 -9.94 -16.27 -4.26
C TRP A 334 -10.16 -17.76 -4.51
N ARG A 335 -9.20 -18.61 -4.13
CA ARG A 335 -9.36 -20.07 -4.25
C ARG A 335 -10.52 -20.59 -3.40
N ASN A 336 -10.64 -20.10 -2.17
CA ASN A 336 -11.74 -20.47 -1.29
C ASN A 336 -13.11 -20.00 -1.81
N SER A 337 -13.18 -18.99 -2.67
CA SER A 337 -14.43 -18.54 -3.31
C SER A 337 -14.74 -19.25 -4.64
N GLY A 338 -13.91 -20.23 -5.05
CA GLY A 338 -14.15 -21.02 -6.27
C GLY A 338 -13.37 -20.57 -7.50
N ILE A 339 -12.43 -19.63 -7.39
CA ILE A 339 -11.45 -19.38 -8.46
C ILE A 339 -10.44 -20.53 -8.45
N VAL A 340 -10.51 -21.39 -9.46
CA VAL A 340 -9.78 -22.66 -9.44
C VAL A 340 -8.33 -22.51 -9.90
N HIS A 341 -8.02 -21.48 -10.69
CA HIS A 341 -6.68 -21.26 -11.21
C HIS A 341 -6.31 -19.78 -11.15
N ILE A 342 -5.10 -19.48 -10.67
CA ILE A 342 -4.54 -18.14 -10.59
C ILE A 342 -3.14 -18.24 -11.20
N GLU A 343 -2.88 -17.47 -12.25
CA GLU A 343 -1.60 -17.47 -12.96
C GLU A 343 -1.02 -16.05 -12.99
N ARG A 344 0.26 -15.94 -12.64
CA ARG A 344 0.99 -14.68 -12.75
C ARG A 344 1.84 -14.72 -14.02
N ILE A 345 1.64 -13.77 -14.93
CA ILE A 345 2.35 -13.68 -16.19
C ILE A 345 3.38 -12.55 -16.08
N LEU A 346 4.67 -12.89 -16.15
CA LEU A 346 5.75 -11.91 -16.25
C LEU A 346 5.93 -11.52 -17.72
N VAL A 347 5.43 -10.36 -18.10
CA VAL A 347 5.44 -9.93 -19.52
C VAL A 347 6.86 -9.54 -19.97
N GLU A 348 7.74 -9.12 -19.06
CA GLU A 348 9.13 -8.74 -19.38
C GLU A 348 9.99 -9.90 -19.90
N GLU A 349 9.74 -11.12 -19.43
CA GLU A 349 10.48 -12.31 -19.88
C GLU A 349 9.97 -12.84 -21.23
N THR A 350 8.89 -12.23 -21.73
CA THR A 350 8.21 -12.63 -22.96
C THR A 350 8.74 -11.79 -24.12
N SER A 351 9.48 -12.43 -25.03
CA SER A 351 10.21 -11.71 -26.09
C SER A 351 9.35 -11.45 -27.33
N ALA A 352 8.28 -12.21 -27.52
CA ALA A 352 7.41 -12.16 -28.69
C ALA A 352 5.94 -12.41 -28.35
N ASP A 353 5.02 -11.91 -29.20
CA ASP A 353 3.57 -12.14 -29.09
C ASP A 353 3.22 -13.64 -29.01
N THR A 354 4.00 -14.50 -29.68
CA THR A 354 3.81 -15.95 -29.69
C THR A 354 4.05 -16.61 -28.34
N ASP A 355 4.97 -16.06 -27.55
CA ASP A 355 5.29 -16.59 -26.23
C ASP A 355 4.14 -16.28 -25.26
N LEU A 356 3.54 -15.09 -25.37
CA LEU A 356 2.37 -14.69 -24.58
C LEU A 356 1.15 -15.53 -24.95
N ASP A 357 0.93 -15.78 -26.24
CA ASP A 357 -0.13 -16.66 -26.73
C ASP A 357 0.04 -18.09 -26.17
N ALA A 358 1.27 -18.59 -26.06
CA ALA A 358 1.55 -19.91 -25.48
C ALA A 358 1.22 -19.96 -23.97
N LEU A 359 1.59 -18.92 -23.22
CA LEU A 359 1.24 -18.81 -21.78
C LEU A 359 -0.27 -18.76 -21.58
N VAL A 360 -0.99 -17.96 -22.37
CA VAL A 360 -2.45 -17.90 -22.32
C VAL A 360 -3.08 -19.25 -22.66
N ARG A 361 -2.58 -19.97 -23.67
CA ARG A 361 -3.06 -21.33 -23.99
C ARG A 361 -2.81 -22.30 -22.84
N GLN A 362 -1.66 -22.22 -22.18
CA GLN A 362 -1.33 -23.04 -21.02
C GLN A 362 -2.28 -22.75 -19.85
N PHE A 363 -2.52 -21.47 -19.56
CA PHE A 363 -3.50 -21.02 -18.57
C PHE A 363 -4.90 -21.60 -18.85
N LEU A 364 -5.40 -21.46 -20.08
CA LEU A 364 -6.72 -21.96 -20.45
C LEU A 364 -6.81 -23.50 -20.38
N THR A 365 -5.74 -24.20 -20.73
CA THR A 365 -5.67 -25.67 -20.64
C THR A 365 -5.77 -26.11 -19.19
N ARG A 366 -4.95 -25.54 -18.30
CA ARG A 366 -4.99 -25.82 -16.85
C ARG A 366 -6.35 -25.46 -16.25
N LEU A 367 -6.91 -24.32 -16.64
CA LEU A 367 -8.21 -23.89 -16.16
C LEU A 367 -9.31 -24.89 -16.54
N ARG A 368 -9.30 -25.45 -17.76
CA ARG A 368 -10.25 -26.50 -18.19
C ARG A 368 -10.07 -27.82 -17.45
N GLU A 369 -8.82 -28.21 -17.25
CA GLU A 369 -8.42 -29.53 -16.73
C GLU A 369 -8.41 -29.62 -15.21
N TYR A 370 -8.52 -28.50 -14.50
CA TYR A 370 -8.54 -28.46 -13.04
C TYR A 370 -9.55 -29.46 -12.48
N ARG A 371 -9.20 -30.29 -11.49
CA ARG A 371 -10.11 -31.31 -10.94
C ARG A 371 -10.44 -31.02 -9.50
#